data_AF-A0A0Q6SYY8-F1
#
_entry.id   AF-A0A0Q6SYY8-F1
#
_cell.length_a   1.000
_cell.length_b   1.000
_cell.length_c   1.000
_cell.angle_alpha   90.00
_cell.angle_beta   90.00
_cell.angle_gamma   90.00
#
_symmetry.space_group_name_H-M   'P 1'
#
loop_
_entity.id
_entity.type
_entity.pdbx_description
1 polymer ?
#
loop_
_entity_poly.entity_id
_entity_poly.type
_entity_poly.pdbx_seq_one_letter_code
_entity_poly.pdbx_strand_id
1 'polypeptide(L)' 'MFLAADLGIVPELEPRPDHASYLASWLSVLQNDKRFIFQAAAQAQRAVSYLHDLQPSAGRTAA' A
#
# COMPACT_ATOMS: atom_id res chain seq x y z
N MET A 1 0.38 4.78 1.74
CA MET A 1 -0.64 4.50 0.71
C MET A 1 0.05 4.54 -0.66
N PHE A 2 0.78 3.48 -1.05
CA PHE A 2 1.67 3.52 -2.21
C PHE A 2 0.90 3.45 -3.55
N LEU A 3 0.10 2.40 -3.75
CA LEU A 3 -0.63 2.19 -5.01
C LEU A 3 -1.64 3.30 -5.30
N ALA A 4 -2.45 3.68 -4.32
CA ALA A 4 -3.45 4.71 -4.54
C ALA A 4 -2.83 6.10 -4.77
N ALA A 5 -1.67 6.41 -4.17
CA ALA A 5 -0.92 7.62 -4.53
C ALA A 5 -0.43 7.59 -5.97
N ASP A 6 0.10 6.44 -6.43
CA ASP A 6 0.53 6.23 -7.82
C ASP A 6 -0.63 6.40 -8.82
N LEU A 7 -1.81 5.89 -8.47
CA LEU A 7 -3.04 6.02 -9.27
C LEU A 7 -3.73 7.39 -9.15
N GLY A 8 -3.21 8.32 -8.34
CA GLY A 8 -3.84 9.62 -8.10
C GLY A 8 -5.15 9.56 -7.31
N ILE A 9 -5.41 8.46 -6.60
CA ILE A 9 -6.60 8.27 -5.76
C ILE A 9 -6.36 8.96 -4.42
N VAL A 10 -7.12 10.03 -4.18
CA VAL A 10 -7.11 10.76 -2.91
C VAL A 10 -8.04 10.07 -1.91
N PRO A 11 -7.62 9.81 -0.66
CA PRO A 11 -8.51 9.27 0.35
C PRO A 11 -9.68 10.23 0.62
N GLU A 12 -10.88 9.68 0.84
CA GLU A 12 -12.01 10.43 1.36
C GLU A 12 -11.65 11.08 2.70
N LEU A 13 -12.21 12.26 2.97
CA LEU A 13 -11.96 13.02 4.21
C LEU A 13 -12.65 12.36 5.42
N GLU A 14 -13.65 11.51 5.18
CA GLU A 14 -14.40 10.79 6.20
C GLU A 14 -13.57 9.60 6.74
N PRO A 15 -13.42 9.44 8.06
CA PRO A 15 -12.75 8.28 8.63
C PRO A 15 -13.58 7.02 8.38
N ARG A 16 -12.99 6.03 7.70
CA ARG A 16 -13.61 4.71 7.56
C ARG A 16 -13.73 4.05 8.94
N PRO A 17 -14.89 3.47 9.28
CA PRO A 17 -15.20 2.98 10.62
C PRO A 17 -14.28 1.84 11.11
N ASP A 18 -13.57 1.17 10.21
CA ASP A 18 -12.66 0.06 10.45
C ASP A 18 -11.17 0.47 10.58
N HIS A 19 -10.82 1.74 10.35
CA HIS A 19 -9.42 2.23 10.31
C HIS A 19 -8.67 2.14 11.65
N ALA A 20 -9.35 2.11 12.79
CA ALA A 20 -8.68 2.11 14.10
C ALA A 20 -8.33 0.69 14.59
N SER A 21 -8.96 -0.34 14.03
CA SER A 21 -8.93 -1.72 14.54
C SER A 21 -7.52 -2.33 14.59
N TYR A 22 -6.63 -1.91 13.69
CA TYR A 22 -5.25 -2.40 13.58
C TYR A 22 -4.20 -1.49 14.24
N LEU A 23 -4.57 -0.32 14.76
CA LEU A 23 -3.59 0.61 15.35
C LEU A 23 -2.93 0.03 16.60
N ALA A 24 -3.70 -0.66 17.44
CA ALA A 24 -3.17 -1.30 18.65
C ALA A 24 -2.14 -2.39 18.34
N SER A 25 -2.40 -3.22 17.32
CA SER A 25 -1.46 -4.28 16.92
C SER A 25 -0.19 -3.70 16.31
N TRP A 26 -0.31 -2.66 15.47
CA TRP A 26 0.86 -1.98 14.90
C TRP A 26 1.71 -1.29 15.95
N LEU A 27 1.10 -0.61 16.93
CA LEU A 27 1.83 0.01 18.03
C LEU A 27 2.61 -1.03 18.84
N SER A 28 2.00 -2.19 19.13
CA SER A 28 2.69 -3.29 19.81
C SER A 28 3.92 -3.77 19.04
N VAL A 29 3.80 -3.99 17.73
CA VAL A 29 4.93 -4.42 16.89
C VAL A 29 6.03 -3.35 16.86
N LEU A 30 5.69 -2.08 16.69
CA LEU A 30 6.66 -0.98 16.58
C LEU A 30 7.37 -0.67 17.90
N GLN A 31 6.73 -0.90 19.05
CA GLN A 31 7.39 -0.80 20.35
C GLN A 31 8.51 -1.84 20.50
N ASN A 32 8.32 -3.04 19.94
CA ASN A 32 9.28 -4.14 20.00
C ASN A 32 10.34 -4.06 18.88
N ASP A 33 9.96 -3.61 17.68
CA ASP A 33 10.87 -3.44 16.54
C ASP A 33 10.57 -2.15 15.76
N LYS A 34 11.38 -1.11 16.04
CA LYS A 34 11.30 0.17 15.34
C LYS A 34 11.67 0.09 13.86
N ARG A 35 12.41 -0.95 13.43
CA ARG A 35 12.79 -1.14 12.04
C ARG A 35 11.71 -1.86 11.23
N PHE A 36 10.72 -2.44 11.89
CA PHE A 36 9.59 -3.11 11.25
C PHE A 36 8.90 -2.22 10.21
N ILE A 37 8.81 -0.91 10.45
CA ILE A 37 8.21 0.05 9.51
C ILE A 37 8.91 0.07 8.14
N PHE A 38 10.23 -0.09 8.11
CA PHE A 38 10.99 -0.12 6.85
C PHE A 38 10.78 -1.44 6.10
N GLN A 39 10.69 -2.56 6.84
CA GLN A 39 10.39 -3.85 6.24
C GLN A 39 8.98 -3.86 5.64
N ALA A 40 7.99 -3.36 6.41
CA ALA A 40 6.62 -3.21 5.94
C ALA A 40 6.53 -2.32 4.70
N ALA A 41 7.24 -1.18 4.69
CA ALA A 41 7.31 -0.29 3.53
C ALA A 41 7.95 -0.98 2.30
N ALA A 42 9.05 -1.71 2.50
CA ALA A 42 9.69 -2.45 1.41
C ALA A 42 8.76 -3.53 0.80
N GLN A 43 8.02 -4.25 1.65
CA GLN A 43 7.03 -5.23 1.17
C GLN A 43 5.88 -4.55 0.42
N ALA A 44 5.37 -3.43 0.93
CA ALA A 44 4.34 -2.65 0.25
C ALA A 44 4.81 -2.20 -1.14
N GLN A 45 6.03 -1.68 -1.27
CA GLN A 45 6.58 -1.26 -2.57
C GLN A 45 6.73 -2.43 -3.56
N ARG A 46 7.16 -3.61 -3.08
CA ARG A 46 7.23 -4.83 -3.91
C ARG A 46 5.86 -5.24 -4.42
N ALA A 47 4.84 -5.19 -3.56
CA ALA A 47 3.47 -5.50 -3.95
C ALA A 47 2.95 -4.53 -5.01
N VAL A 48 3.22 -3.22 -4.87
CA VAL A 48 2.87 -2.23 -5.90
C VAL A 48 3.54 -2.53 -7.22
N SER A 49 4.85 -2.79 -7.20
CA SER A 49 5.63 -3.11 -8.41
C SER A 49 5.07 -4.35 -9.12
N TYR A 50 4.77 -5.40 -8.35
CA TYR A 50 4.14 -6.61 -8.88
C TYR A 50 2.78 -6.33 -9.55
N LEU A 51 1.93 -5.49 -8.95
CA LEU A 51 0.64 -5.14 -9.55
C LEU A 51 0.80 -4.35 -10.86
N HIS A 52 1.83 -3.51 -10.98
CA HIS A 52 2.15 -2.82 -12.23
C HIS A 52 2.65 -3.78 -13.31
N ASP A 53 3.50 -4.74 -12.95
CA ASP A 53 4.03 -5.73 -13.90
C ASP A 53 2.93 -6.62 -14.50
N LEU A 54 1.80 -6.79 -13.78
CA LEU A 54 0.63 -7.49 -14.27
C LEU A 54 -0.27 -6.67 -15.21
N GLN A 55 -0.06 -5.36 -15.32
CA GLN A 55 -0.87 -4.53 -16.20
C GLN A 55 -0.55 -4.86 -17.66
N PRO A 56 -1.57 -4.89 -18.56
CA PRO A 56 -1.32 -5.07 -19.98
C PRO A 56 -0.33 -4.02 -20.47
N SER A 57 0.73 -4.44 -21.17
CA SER A 57 1.56 -3.51 -21.94
C SER A 57 0.62 -2.74 -22.87
N ALA A 58 0.68 -1.39 -22.87
CA ALA A 58 -0.12 -0.53 -23.73
C ALA A 58 0.27 -0.69 -25.22
N GLY A 59 0.06 -1.89 -25.75
CA GLY A 59 0.65 -2.44 -26.96
C GLY A 59 0.02 -3.78 -27.33
N ARG A 60 -1.31 -3.86 -27.29
CA ARG A 60 -2.07 -4.85 -28.07
C ARG A 60 -3.46 -4.34 -28.45
N THR A 61 -3.48 -3.22 -29.15
CA THR A 61 -4.49 -2.92 -30.19
C THR A 61 -3.72 -2.54 -31.44
N ALA A 62 -3.19 -3.56 -32.10
CA ALA A 62 -2.74 -3.50 -33.49
C ALA A 62 -3.31 -4.74 -34.18
N ALA A 63 -4.51 -4.59 -34.74
CA ALA A 63 -5.08 -5.26 -35.90
C ALA A 63 -6.54 -4.80 -36.04
#